data_AF-A0A1B7I6Z2-F1
#
_entry.id   AF-A0A1B7I6Z2-F1
#
_cell.length_a   1.000
_cell.length_b   1.000
_cell.length_c   1.000
_cell.angle_alpha   90.00
_cell.angle_beta   90.00
_cell.angle_gamma   90.00
#
_symmetry.space_group_name_H-M   'P 1'
#
loop_
_entity.id
_entity.type
_entity.pdbx_description
1 polymer ?
#
loop_
_entity_poly.entity_id
_entity_poly.type
_entity_poly.pdbx_seq_one_letter_code
_entity_poly.pdbx_strand_id
1 'polypeptide(L)' 'MSEFYSRAATVADMPFIMGEFEDGTRKGHFYEEILTSKGGKTFEKQTKLAIKTNEQGQYSGHYIYILLCR' A
#
# COMPACT_ATOMS: atom_id res chain seq x y z
N MET A 1 -13.03 -21.68 10.59
CA MET A 1 -11.68 -21.25 10.17
C MET A 1 -11.85 -19.96 9.39
N SER A 2 -11.12 -18.89 9.71
CA SER A 2 -11.21 -17.65 8.93
C SER A 2 -10.74 -17.94 7.50
N GLU A 3 -11.61 -17.69 6.51
CA GLU A 3 -11.26 -17.72 5.07
C GLU A 3 -10.16 -16.71 4.72
N PHE A 4 -9.89 -15.78 5.62
CA PHE A 4 -8.92 -14.72 5.45
C PHE A 4 -7.71 -14.87 6.37
N TYR A 5 -6.53 -14.57 5.84
CA TYR A 5 -5.31 -14.36 6.61
C TYR A 5 -4.64 -13.06 6.18
N SER A 6 -3.87 -12.46 7.09
CA SER A 6 -3.10 -11.24 6.80
C SER A 6 -1.61 -11.54 6.76
N ARG A 7 -0.88 -10.85 5.87
CA ARG A 7 0.58 -10.80 5.93
C ARG A 7 1.07 -9.37 5.79
N ALA A 8 2.28 -9.10 6.30
CA ALA A 8 2.91 -7.81 6.06
C ALA A 8 3.11 -7.59 4.55
N ALA A 9 2.86 -6.37 4.08
CA ALA A 9 3.17 -5.98 2.72
C ALA A 9 4.69 -5.96 2.52
N THR A 10 5.10 -6.32 1.32
CA THR A 10 6.48 -6.29 0.84
C THR A 10 6.58 -5.31 -0.33
N VAL A 11 7.80 -4.94 -0.71
CA VAL A 11 7.97 -4.05 -1.87
C VAL A 11 7.39 -4.67 -3.16
N ALA A 12 7.35 -6.00 -3.24
CA ALA A 12 6.76 -6.72 -4.36
C ALA A 12 5.25 -6.48 -4.50
N ASP A 13 4.58 -6.04 -3.43
CA ASP A 13 3.13 -5.78 -3.42
C ASP A 13 2.76 -4.38 -3.89
N MET A 14 3.74 -3.51 -4.16
CA MET A 14 3.47 -2.13 -4.58
C MET A 14 2.55 -2.01 -5.81
N PRO A 15 2.66 -2.86 -6.86
CA PRO A 15 1.71 -2.80 -7.98
C PRO A 15 0.26 -3.03 -7.55
N PHE A 16 0.02 -3.99 -6.64
CA PHE A 16 -1.31 -4.25 -6.08
C PHE A 16 -1.79 -3.06 -5.25
N ILE A 17 -0.96 -2.56 -4.33
CA ILE A 17 -1.29 -1.41 -3.48
C ILE A 17 -1.64 -0.19 -4.33
N MET A 18 -0.82 0.15 -5.31
CA MET A 18 -1.10 1.29 -6.20
C MET A 18 -2.41 1.09 -6.96
N GLY A 19 -2.69 -0.11 -7.46
CA GLY A 19 -3.96 -0.43 -8.12
C GLY A 19 -5.18 -0.19 -7.23
N GLU A 20 -5.16 -0.67 -5.99
CA GLU A 20 -6.25 -0.49 -5.02
C GLU A 20 -6.45 0.98 -4.66
N PHE A 21 -5.37 1.74 -4.46
CA PHE A 21 -5.47 3.17 -4.16
C PHE A 21 -5.96 3.97 -5.36
N GLU A 22 -5.52 3.66 -6.58
CA GLU A 22 -6.04 4.32 -7.77
C GLU A 22 -7.53 4.01 -7.98
N ASP A 23 -7.95 2.75 -7.87
CA ASP A 23 -9.36 2.35 -7.99
C ASP A 23 -10.23 3.00 -6.91
N GLY A 24 -9.79 2.96 -5.65
CA GLY A 24 -10.47 3.64 -4.55
C GLY A 24 -10.53 5.16 -4.75
N THR A 25 -9.50 5.78 -5.34
CA THR A 25 -9.53 7.21 -5.66
C THR A 25 -10.54 7.50 -6.76
N ARG A 26 -10.62 6.68 -7.82
CA ARG A 26 -11.64 6.82 -8.88
C ARG A 26 -13.06 6.63 -8.35
N LYS A 27 -13.24 5.88 -7.27
CA LYS A 27 -14.51 5.71 -6.53
C LYS A 27 -14.80 6.82 -5.52
N GLY A 28 -13.91 7.80 -5.37
CA GLY A 28 -14.07 8.92 -4.44
C GLY A 28 -13.77 8.58 -2.98
N HIS A 29 -13.08 7.47 -2.70
CA HIS A 29 -12.72 7.06 -1.33
C HIS A 29 -11.42 7.68 -0.82
N PHE A 30 -10.56 8.12 -1.74
CA PHE A 30 -9.22 8.62 -1.42
C PHE A 30 -8.95 9.97 -2.09
N TYR A 31 -7.85 10.58 -1.68
CA TYR A 31 -7.42 11.89 -2.16
C TYR A 31 -7.07 11.85 -3.65
N GLU A 32 -7.71 12.74 -4.43
CA GLU A 32 -7.60 12.74 -5.89
C GLU A 32 -6.18 12.92 -6.43
N GLU A 33 -5.28 13.57 -5.67
CA GLU A 33 -3.89 13.75 -6.12
C GLU A 33 -3.15 12.43 -6.34
N ILE A 34 -3.62 11.32 -5.76
CA ILE A 34 -3.07 9.97 -6.03
C ILE A 34 -3.11 9.65 -7.53
N LEU A 35 -4.12 10.12 -8.26
CA LEU A 35 -4.25 9.90 -9.71
C LEU A 35 -3.33 10.80 -10.56
N THR A 36 -2.73 11.83 -9.95
CA THR A 36 -1.82 12.73 -10.68
C THR A 36 -0.43 12.11 -10.78
N SER A 37 0.30 12.41 -11.85
CA SER A 37 1.68 11.92 -12.04
C SER A 37 2.61 12.29 -10.88
N LYS A 38 2.44 13.47 -10.27
CA LYS A 38 3.25 13.91 -9.13
C LYS A 38 2.79 13.27 -7.82
N GLY A 39 1.50 13.32 -7.52
CA GLY A 39 0.95 12.80 -6.27
C GLY A 39 1.08 11.29 -6.19
N GLY A 40 0.75 10.56 -7.25
CA GLY A 40 0.90 9.11 -7.35
C GLY A 40 2.35 8.65 -7.15
N LYS A 41 3.32 9.27 -7.83
CA LYS A 41 4.75 8.95 -7.62
C LYS A 41 5.24 9.28 -6.21
N THR A 42 4.73 10.36 -5.63
CA THR A 42 5.09 10.75 -4.26
C THR A 42 4.54 9.73 -3.27
N PHE A 43 3.28 9.35 -3.42
CA PHE A 43 2.63 8.32 -2.62
C PHE A 43 3.36 6.98 -2.74
N GLU A 44 3.59 6.50 -3.97
CA GLU A 44 4.33 5.25 -4.22
C GLU A 44 5.68 5.25 -3.52
N LYS A 45 6.45 6.34 -3.63
CA LYS A 45 7.77 6.48 -3.01
C LYS A 45 7.70 6.40 -1.48
N GLN A 46 6.76 7.10 -0.85
CA GLN A 46 6.62 7.10 0.61
C GLN A 46 6.15 5.74 1.14
N THR A 47 5.16 5.13 0.48
CA THR A 47 4.67 3.80 0.84
C THR A 47 5.78 2.75 0.71
N LYS A 48 6.54 2.79 -0.39
CA LYS A 48 7.68 1.90 -0.60
C LYS A 48 8.77 2.09 0.47
N LEU A 49 9.00 3.33 0.92
CA LEU A 49 9.95 3.61 2.01
C LEU A 49 9.47 2.98 3.32
N ALA A 50 8.21 3.19 3.70
CA ALA A 50 7.63 2.62 4.92
C ALA A 50 7.71 1.08 4.92
N ILE A 51 7.39 0.44 3.79
CA ILE A 51 7.51 -1.01 3.64
C ILE A 51 8.96 -1.48 3.78
N LYS A 52 9.91 -0.84 3.10
CA LYS A 52 11.34 -1.21 3.19
C LYS A 52 11.88 -1.10 4.61
N THR A 53 11.51 -0.04 5.33
CA THR A 53 11.92 0.14 6.73
C THR A 53 11.39 -1.01 7.59
N ASN A 54 10.14 -1.42 7.40
CA ASN A 54 9.59 -2.60 8.10
C ASN A 54 10.27 -3.91 7.68
N GLU A 55 10.56 -4.12 6.40
CA GLU A 55 11.29 -5.31 5.90
C GLU A 55 12.69 -5.44 6.53
N GLN A 56 13.32 -4.31 6.85
CA GLN A 56 14.61 -4.25 7.54
C GLN A 56 14.51 -4.43 9.07
N GLY A 57 13.31 -4.67 9.59
CA GLY A 57 13.04 -4.77 11.03
C GLY A 57 13.13 -3.44 11.77
N GLN A 58 13.16 -2.31 11.04
CA GLN A 58 13.19 -0.97 11.61
C GLN A 58 11.77 -0.45 11.83
N TYR A 59 11.59 0.35 12.87
CA TYR A 59 10.31 0.99 13.15
C TYR A 59 10.08 2.16 12.17
N SER A 60 9.04 2.05 11.36
CA SER A 60 8.63 3.11 10.42
C SER A 60 7.47 3.98 10.93
N GLY A 61 6.82 3.61 12.04
CA GLY A 61 5.56 4.21 12.49
C GLY A 61 4.33 3.80 11.68
N HIS A 62 4.51 3.00 10.62
CA HIS A 62 3.46 2.55 9.74
C HIS A 62 3.48 1.03 9.62
N TYR A 63 2.29 0.42 9.60
CA TYR A 63 2.16 -1.01 9.39
C TYR A 63 1.17 -1.26 8.27
N ILE A 64 1.67 -1.85 7.19
CA ILE A 64 0.87 -2.11 5.99
C ILE A 64 0.73 -3.63 5.90
N TYR A 65 -0.50 -4.11 5.98
CA TYR A 65 -0.86 -5.52 5.88
C TYR A 65 -1.79 -5.74 4.69
N ILE A 66 -1.65 -6.88 4.04
CA ILE A 66 -2.54 -7.34 2.96
C ILE A 66 -3.40 -8.45 3.52
N LEU A 67 -4.72 -8.32 3.34
CA LEU A 67 -5.68 -9.37 3.61
C LEU A 67 -5.78 -10.28 2.38
N LEU A 68 -5.63 -11.58 2.59
CA LEU A 68 -5.67 -12.60 1.56
C LEU A 68 -6.83 -13.55 1.84
N CYS A 69 -7.60 -13.86 0.82
CA CYS A 69 -8.59 -14.94 0.86
C CYS A 69 -7.91 -16.25 0.45
N ARG A 70 -8.30 -17.34 1.11
CA ARG A 70 -7.78 -18.68 0.83
C ARG A 70 -8.49 -19.37 -0.34
#